data_AF-A0A953M3Q3-F1
#
_entry.id   AF-A0A953M3Q3-F1
#
_cell.length_a   1.000
_cell.length_b   1.000
_cell.length_c   1.000
_cell.angle_alpha   90.00
_cell.angle_beta   90.00
_cell.angle_gamma   90.00
#
_symmetry.space_group_name_H-M   'P 1'
#
loop_
_entity.id
_entity.type
_entity.pdbx_description
1 polymer ?
#
loop_
_entity_poly.entity_id
_entity_poly.type
_entity_poly.pdbx_seq_one_letter_code
_entity_poly.pdbx_strand_id
1 'polypeptide(L)'
;MSDVTKISDAAQHQPMRDVLKLILNRCFGAAGLAEGTNAATIKTANAVTYCINGKVYSKAGTDNIAITAAAAQSAETFCKYLVSINAGGTVTVTKGEEAATSAAALLPELPADSAPLGYFEIETAAATTYTAGTTDNGAAGITDTYVDLSSVVTTS
;
A
#
# COMPACT_ATOMS: atom_id res chain seq x y z
N MET A 1 -41.42 -2.95 -25.47
CA MET A 1 -40.59 -1.77 -25.11
C MET A 1 -39.51 -2.30 -24.18
N SER A 2 -38.26 -2.40 -24.66
CA SER A 2 -37.15 -2.85 -23.82
C SER A 2 -36.86 -1.78 -22.78
N ASP A 3 -36.84 -2.19 -21.53
CA ASP A 3 -36.47 -1.37 -20.39
C ASP A 3 -35.00 -0.97 -20.56
N VAL A 4 -34.76 0.25 -21.08
CA VAL A 4 -33.43 0.83 -21.12
C VAL A 4 -33.15 1.27 -19.70
N THR A 5 -32.54 0.38 -18.91
CA THR A 5 -32.02 0.71 -17.58
C THR A 5 -31.04 1.86 -17.75
N LYS A 6 -31.50 3.08 -17.49
CA LYS A 6 -30.62 4.25 -17.44
C LYS A 6 -29.68 4.02 -16.26
N ILE A 7 -28.42 3.73 -16.56
CA ILE A 7 -27.35 3.81 -15.56
C ILE A 7 -27.44 5.22 -14.97
N SER A 8 -27.49 5.31 -13.64
CA SER A 8 -27.61 6.62 -12.98
C SER A 8 -26.46 7.53 -13.39
N ASP A 9 -26.71 8.83 -13.52
CA ASP A 9 -25.67 9.80 -13.88
C ASP A 9 -24.46 9.73 -12.93
N ALA A 10 -24.68 9.38 -11.66
CA ALA A 10 -23.60 9.13 -10.70
C ALA A 10 -22.71 7.94 -11.10
N ALA A 11 -23.31 6.83 -11.55
CA ALA A 11 -22.58 5.65 -11.99
C ALA A 11 -21.86 5.86 -13.33
N GLN A 12 -22.36 6.74 -14.20
CA GLN A 12 -21.70 7.08 -15.46
C GLN A 12 -20.41 7.90 -15.28
N HIS A 13 -20.36 8.77 -14.26
CA HIS A 13 -19.19 9.64 -14.02
C HIS A 13 -18.17 9.05 -13.03
N GLN A 14 -18.51 7.93 -12.37
CA GLN A 14 -17.65 7.31 -11.37
C GLN A 14 -16.24 6.94 -11.90
N PRO A 15 -16.10 6.36 -13.10
CA PRO A 15 -14.77 6.05 -13.66
C PRO A 15 -13.89 7.29 -13.84
N MET A 16 -14.47 8.43 -14.24
CA MET A 16 -13.71 9.68 -14.41
C MET A 16 -13.23 10.24 -13.07
N ARG A 17 -14.04 10.11 -12.01
CA ARG A 17 -13.66 10.53 -10.66
C ARG A 17 -12.51 9.69 -10.12
N ASP A 18 -12.53 8.38 -10.37
CA ASP A 18 -11.47 7.47 -9.94
C ASP A 18 -10.16 7.73 -10.69
N VAL A 19 -10.23 7.99 -12.00
CA VAL A 19 -9.05 8.42 -12.80
C VAL A 19 -8.48 9.74 -12.28
N LEU A 20 -9.33 10.71 -11.92
CA LEU A 20 -8.87 11.97 -11.37
C LEU A 20 -8.15 11.77 -10.03
N LYS A 21 -8.69 10.95 -9.13
CA LYS A 21 -8.03 10.62 -7.86
C LYS A 21 -6.67 9.98 -8.06
N LEU A 22 -6.54 9.08 -9.05
CA LEU A 22 -5.28 8.43 -9.39
C LEU A 22 -4.21 9.42 -9.88
N ILE A 23 -4.62 10.45 -10.61
CA ILE A 23 -3.72 11.49 -11.11
C ILE A 23 -3.32 12.46 -9.99
N LEU A 24 -4.25 12.77 -9.08
CA LEU A 24 -4.04 13.73 -8.00
C LEU A 24 -3.31 13.15 -6.78
N ASN A 25 -3.28 11.81 -6.62
CA ASN A 25 -2.63 11.10 -5.52
C ASN A 25 -1.65 10.05 -6.06
N ARG A 26 -0.34 10.38 -6.09
CA ARG A 26 0.70 9.51 -6.67
C ARG A 26 2.11 9.80 -6.21
N CYS A 27 2.99 8.82 -6.29
CA CYS A 27 4.44 9.02 -6.17
C CYS A 27 5.08 9.16 -7.56
N PHE A 28 6.03 10.09 -7.67
CA PHE A 28 6.85 10.33 -8.85
C PHE A 28 8.24 9.73 -8.62
N GLY A 29 8.37 8.46 -8.96
CA GLY A 29 9.62 7.70 -8.86
C GLY A 29 9.52 6.54 -7.87
N ALA A 30 10.54 5.68 -7.92
CA ALA A 30 10.67 4.54 -7.02
C ALA A 30 11.17 5.00 -5.64
N ALA A 31 10.41 4.68 -4.59
CA ALA A 31 10.82 4.98 -3.21
C ALA A 31 12.03 4.13 -2.78
N GLY A 32 12.27 3.00 -3.46
CA GLY A 32 13.29 2.05 -3.09
C GLY A 32 12.89 1.39 -1.77
N LEU A 33 11.64 0.91 -1.70
CA LEU A 33 11.14 0.20 -0.53
C LEU A 33 11.96 -1.04 -0.24
N ALA A 34 12.28 -1.22 1.04
CA ALA A 34 12.99 -2.37 1.57
C ALA A 34 12.77 -2.47 3.08
N GLU A 35 13.23 -3.58 3.67
CA GLU A 35 13.31 -3.73 5.12
C GLU A 35 14.24 -2.66 5.72
N GLY A 36 13.85 -2.11 6.87
CA GLY A 36 14.68 -1.19 7.62
C GLY A 36 15.87 -1.89 8.27
N THR A 37 16.81 -1.13 8.81
CA THR A 37 17.93 -1.70 9.57
C THR A 37 17.48 -2.34 10.89
N ASN A 38 16.42 -1.82 11.51
CA ASN A 38 15.84 -2.32 12.74
C ASN A 38 14.69 -3.27 12.46
N ALA A 39 14.50 -4.23 13.36
CA ALA A 39 13.41 -5.19 13.25
C ALA A 39 12.03 -4.50 13.23
N ALA A 40 11.10 -5.07 12.45
CA ALA A 40 9.73 -4.58 12.28
C ALA A 40 9.63 -3.13 11.75
N THR A 41 10.60 -2.73 10.92
CA THR A 41 10.61 -1.42 10.25
C THR A 41 10.84 -1.57 8.74
N ILE A 42 10.48 -0.52 7.99
CA ILE A 42 10.76 -0.40 6.55
C ILE A 42 11.62 0.84 6.29
N LYS A 43 12.14 0.95 5.07
CA LYS A 43 12.83 2.16 4.60
C LYS A 43 12.38 2.58 3.21
N THR A 44 12.55 3.86 2.93
CA THR A 44 12.58 4.42 1.58
C THR A 44 14.02 4.78 1.25
N ALA A 45 14.71 3.98 0.43
CA ALA A 45 16.12 4.20 0.12
C ALA A 45 16.36 5.50 -0.68
N ASN A 46 15.36 5.93 -1.46
CA ASN A 46 15.43 7.13 -2.29
C ASN A 46 14.61 8.26 -1.69
N ALA A 47 14.97 9.51 -2.05
CA ALA A 47 14.05 10.63 -1.89
C ALA A 47 12.85 10.46 -2.83
N VAL A 48 11.65 10.79 -2.34
CA VAL A 48 10.41 10.67 -3.09
C VAL A 48 9.79 12.05 -3.33
N THR A 49 9.34 12.29 -4.55
CA THR A 49 8.44 13.40 -4.87
C THR A 49 7.05 12.82 -5.03
N TYR A 50 6.03 13.41 -4.39
CA TYR A 50 4.68 12.84 -4.41
C TYR A 50 3.62 13.93 -4.52
N CYS A 51 2.48 13.58 -5.10
CA CYS A 51 1.30 14.43 -5.24
C CYS A 51 0.21 13.96 -4.30
N ILE A 52 -0.42 14.87 -3.56
CA ILE A 52 -1.65 14.60 -2.82
C ILE A 52 -2.64 15.71 -3.14
N ASN A 53 -3.82 15.34 -3.63
CA ASN A 53 -4.89 16.25 -4.04
C ASN A 53 -4.37 17.39 -4.97
N GLY A 54 -3.45 17.06 -5.88
CA GLY A 54 -2.88 18.02 -6.83
C GLY A 54 -1.74 18.91 -6.30
N LYS A 55 -1.34 18.75 -5.04
CA LYS A 55 -0.20 19.46 -4.44
C LYS A 55 1.02 18.56 -4.41
N VAL A 56 2.16 19.08 -4.85
CA VAL A 56 3.43 18.34 -4.89
C VAL A 56 4.22 18.56 -3.61
N TYR A 57 4.76 17.48 -3.06
CA TYR A 57 5.58 17.40 -1.86
C TYR A 57 6.85 16.61 -2.14
N SER A 58 7.81 16.69 -1.23
CA SER A 58 9.00 15.84 -1.26
C SER A 58 9.37 15.35 0.14
N LYS A 59 9.92 14.14 0.22
CA LYS A 59 10.46 13.56 1.45
C LYS A 59 11.80 12.91 1.13
N ALA A 60 12.80 13.17 1.96
CA ALA A 60 14.11 12.52 1.85
C ALA A 60 13.98 11.02 2.19
N GLY A 61 14.91 10.22 1.65
CA GLY A 61 15.05 8.83 2.04
C GLY A 61 15.17 8.70 3.57
N THR A 62 14.46 7.73 4.14
CA THR A 62 14.37 7.55 5.59
C THR A 62 14.47 6.06 5.87
N ASP A 63 15.34 5.69 6.80
CA ASP A 63 15.46 4.33 7.32
C ASP A 63 14.66 4.18 8.63
N ASN A 64 14.38 2.94 9.01
CA ASN A 64 13.71 2.57 10.26
C ASN A 64 12.35 3.26 10.46
N ILE A 65 11.57 3.39 9.39
CA ILE A 65 10.18 3.82 9.46
C ILE A 65 9.39 2.69 10.14
N ALA A 66 8.83 2.98 11.31
CA ALA A 66 8.03 2.00 12.05
C ALA A 66 6.82 1.54 11.23
N ILE A 67 6.62 0.21 11.15
CA ILE A 67 5.43 -0.36 10.52
C ILE A 67 4.22 -0.11 11.43
N THR A 68 3.14 0.42 10.87
CA THR A 68 1.88 0.57 11.60
C THR A 68 1.33 -0.80 12.00
N ALA A 69 1.03 -0.97 13.29
CA ALA A 69 0.52 -2.23 13.81
C ALA A 69 -0.83 -2.60 13.18
N ALA A 70 -1.01 -3.88 12.84
CA ALA A 70 -2.23 -4.43 12.28
C ALA A 70 -2.55 -5.79 12.90
N ALA A 71 -3.74 -6.32 12.62
CA ALA A 71 -4.11 -7.67 13.04
C ALA A 71 -3.14 -8.72 12.49
N ALA A 72 -2.85 -9.75 13.28
CA ALA A 72 -1.98 -10.86 12.88
C ALA A 72 -2.45 -11.48 11.56
N GLN A 73 -1.49 -11.75 10.68
CA GLN A 73 -1.62 -12.56 9.48
C GLN A 73 -1.47 -14.03 9.83
N SER A 74 -2.39 -14.84 9.30
CA SER A 74 -2.42 -16.29 9.51
C SER A 74 -1.23 -16.97 8.83
N ALA A 75 -0.88 -18.16 9.30
CA ALA A 75 0.14 -18.97 8.64
C ALA A 75 -0.34 -19.48 7.26
N GLU A 76 0.58 -19.77 6.35
CA GLU A 76 0.30 -20.25 4.98
C GLU A 76 -0.57 -19.29 4.15
N THR A 77 -0.37 -17.99 4.33
CA THR A 77 -1.08 -16.95 3.58
C THR A 77 -0.14 -15.92 2.98
N PHE A 78 -0.67 -15.20 2.00
CA PHE A 78 -0.09 -14.02 1.39
C PHE A 78 -0.91 -12.80 1.79
N CYS A 79 -0.24 -11.69 2.11
CA CYS A 79 -0.91 -10.42 2.37
C CYS A 79 -0.06 -9.26 1.86
N LYS A 80 -0.71 -8.28 1.22
CA LYS A 80 -0.06 -7.06 0.73
C LYS A 80 -0.31 -5.92 1.71
N TYR A 81 0.78 -5.28 2.13
CA TYR A 81 0.77 -4.15 3.05
C TYR A 81 1.12 -2.88 2.27
N LEU A 82 0.11 -2.04 2.03
CA LEU A 82 0.27 -0.79 1.31
C LEU A 82 1.06 0.21 2.16
N VAL A 83 2.12 0.77 1.59
CA VAL A 83 2.89 1.87 2.17
C VAL A 83 2.42 3.17 1.52
N SER A 84 1.89 4.08 2.34
CA SER A 84 1.38 5.37 1.88
C SER A 84 1.99 6.52 2.69
N ILE A 85 1.94 7.72 2.13
CA ILE A 85 2.47 8.95 2.76
C ILE A 85 1.41 10.04 2.72
N ASN A 86 1.29 10.81 3.80
CA ASN A 86 0.38 11.97 3.87
C ASN A 86 1.11 13.30 3.62
N ALA A 87 0.36 14.40 3.57
CA ALA A 87 0.90 15.74 3.34
C ALA A 87 1.88 16.22 4.44
N GLY A 88 1.78 15.66 5.65
CA GLY A 88 2.73 15.91 6.75
C GLY A 88 4.03 15.12 6.64
N GLY A 89 4.17 14.25 5.64
CA GLY A 89 5.33 13.39 5.47
C GLY A 89 5.35 12.17 6.39
N THR A 90 4.22 11.86 7.04
CA THR A 90 4.03 10.63 7.81
C THR A 90 3.79 9.47 6.86
N VAL A 91 4.56 8.41 7.04
CA VAL A 91 4.39 7.15 6.31
C VAL A 91 3.54 6.21 7.15
N THR A 92 2.55 5.57 6.52
CA THR A 92 1.61 4.64 7.14
C THR A 92 1.64 3.34 6.38
N VAL A 93 1.46 2.23 7.10
CA VAL A 93 1.28 0.90 6.50
C VAL A 93 -0.16 0.44 6.72
N THR A 94 -0.83 0.02 5.65
CA THR A 94 -2.20 -0.49 5.69
C THR A 94 -2.19 -1.96 5.28
N LYS A 95 -2.74 -2.84 6.11
CA LYS A 95 -2.86 -4.28 5.82
C LYS A 95 -4.01 -4.53 4.84
N GLY A 96 -3.78 -5.35 3.83
CA GLY A 96 -4.80 -5.88 2.92
C GLY A 96 -5.45 -7.17 3.41
N GLU A 97 -6.29 -7.76 2.57
CA GLU A 97 -6.89 -9.06 2.87
C GLU A 97 -5.88 -10.20 2.65
N GLU A 98 -5.94 -11.19 3.53
CA GLU A 98 -5.13 -12.41 3.43
C GLU A 98 -5.67 -13.31 2.31
N ALA A 99 -4.77 -13.99 1.61
CA ALA A 99 -5.16 -14.94 0.56
C ALA A 99 -4.22 -16.15 0.51
N ALA A 100 -4.68 -17.24 -0.09
CA ALA A 100 -3.90 -18.46 -0.26
C ALA A 100 -2.80 -18.34 -1.35
N THR A 101 -2.80 -17.28 -2.15
CA THR A 101 -1.81 -17.03 -3.20
C THR A 101 -1.52 -15.54 -3.33
N SER A 102 -0.29 -15.18 -3.73
CA SER A 102 0.12 -13.79 -4.02
C SER A 102 -0.81 -13.08 -5.03
N ALA A 103 -1.27 -13.80 -6.05
CA ALA A 103 -2.18 -13.24 -7.07
C ALA A 103 -3.57 -12.91 -6.51
N ALA A 104 -4.04 -13.67 -5.51
CA ALA A 104 -5.33 -13.45 -4.87
C ALA A 104 -5.25 -12.43 -3.72
N ALA A 105 -4.06 -12.18 -3.16
CA ALA A 105 -3.85 -11.11 -2.18
C ALA A 105 -4.02 -9.75 -2.87
N LEU A 106 -5.02 -8.98 -2.45
CA LEU A 106 -5.30 -7.68 -3.04
C LEU A 106 -4.66 -6.56 -2.22
N LEU A 107 -4.26 -5.50 -2.91
CA LEU A 107 -3.85 -4.27 -2.23
C LEU A 107 -5.06 -3.67 -1.52
N PRO A 108 -4.90 -3.20 -0.26
CA PRO A 108 -5.96 -2.44 0.38
C PRO A 108 -6.19 -1.11 -0.33
N GLU A 109 -7.33 -0.49 -0.05
CA GLU A 109 -7.62 0.85 -0.52
C GLU A 109 -6.58 1.86 0.01
N LEU A 110 -6.18 2.80 -0.84
CA LEU A 110 -5.33 3.91 -0.43
C LEU A 110 -6.06 4.78 0.61
N PRO A 111 -5.48 5.00 1.80
CA PRO A 111 -6.05 5.91 2.77
C PRO A 111 -6.29 7.31 2.18
N ALA A 112 -7.36 7.97 2.63
CA ALA A 112 -7.67 9.32 2.21
C ALA A 112 -6.48 10.28 2.43
N ASP A 113 -6.38 11.30 1.56
CA ASP A 113 -5.36 12.35 1.64
C ASP A 113 -3.91 11.84 1.70
N SER A 114 -3.66 10.72 1.02
CA SER A 114 -2.36 10.07 0.98
C SER A 114 -1.95 9.74 -0.46
N ALA A 115 -0.65 9.57 -0.68
CA ALA A 115 -0.08 9.03 -1.91
C ALA A 115 0.53 7.64 -1.64
N PRO A 116 0.41 6.67 -2.56
CA PRO A 116 1.10 5.40 -2.42
C PRO A 116 2.60 5.59 -2.66
N LEU A 117 3.43 4.93 -1.87
CA LEU A 117 4.87 4.77 -2.13
C LEU A 117 5.15 3.40 -2.76
N GLY A 118 4.38 2.39 -2.38
CA GLY A 118 4.51 1.02 -2.82
C GLY A 118 3.82 0.07 -1.86
N TYR A 119 4.18 -1.20 -1.90
CA TYR A 119 3.77 -2.19 -0.92
C TYR A 119 4.89 -3.16 -0.61
N PHE A 120 4.75 -3.85 0.51
CA PHE A 120 5.46 -5.10 0.74
C PHE A 120 4.46 -6.24 0.87
N GLU A 121 4.76 -7.37 0.26
CA GLU A 121 4.03 -8.62 0.41
C GLU A 121 4.74 -9.48 1.44
N ILE A 122 3.95 -10.13 2.30
CA ILE A 122 4.43 -11.15 3.24
C ILE A 122 3.76 -12.47 2.88
N GLU A 123 4.58 -13.47 2.57
CA GLU A 123 4.19 -14.88 2.55
C GLU A 123 4.62 -15.53 3.87
N THR A 124 3.67 -16.13 4.56
CA THR A 124 3.93 -16.92 5.78
C THR A 124 3.99 -18.40 5.46
N ALA A 125 4.95 -19.13 6.04
CA ALA A 125 5.11 -20.57 5.83
C ALA A 125 4.77 -21.40 7.08
N ALA A 126 4.31 -22.63 6.87
CA ALA A 126 4.07 -23.64 7.91
C ALA A 126 3.21 -23.12 9.09
N ALA A 127 3.76 -23.03 10.30
CA ALA A 127 3.05 -22.55 11.49
C ALA A 127 3.36 -21.09 11.84
N THR A 128 4.14 -20.38 11.01
CA THR A 128 4.56 -19.00 11.29
C THR A 128 3.43 -18.03 11.02
N THR A 129 3.11 -17.18 12.00
CA THR A 129 2.22 -16.03 11.82
C THR A 129 3.05 -14.74 11.72
N TYR A 130 2.49 -13.72 11.10
CA TYR A 130 3.15 -12.40 10.97
C TYR A 130 2.27 -11.32 11.59
N THR A 131 2.83 -10.51 12.49
CA THR A 131 2.11 -9.35 13.06
C THR A 131 2.87 -8.08 12.72
N ALA A 132 2.32 -7.29 11.80
CA ALA A 132 2.90 -6.03 11.34
C ALA A 132 3.27 -5.12 12.53
N GLY A 133 4.47 -4.54 12.50
CA GLY A 133 5.00 -3.68 13.57
C GLY A 133 5.54 -4.45 14.79
N THR A 134 5.57 -5.79 14.75
CA THR A 134 6.16 -6.61 15.83
C THR A 134 7.04 -7.75 15.32
N THR A 135 6.58 -8.49 14.29
CA THR A 135 7.37 -9.52 13.63
C THR A 135 8.35 -8.86 12.67
N ASP A 136 9.57 -9.38 12.64
CA ASP A 136 10.59 -8.92 11.70
C ASP A 136 10.29 -9.41 10.27
N ASN A 137 10.53 -8.58 9.25
CA ASN A 137 10.16 -8.94 7.87
C ASN A 137 11.08 -10.04 7.32
N GLY A 138 12.36 -10.03 7.72
CA GLY A 138 13.34 -11.08 7.43
C GLY A 138 13.32 -12.26 8.40
N ALA A 139 12.27 -12.42 9.22
CA ALA A 139 12.18 -13.53 10.17
C ALA A 139 12.08 -14.90 9.47
N ALA A 140 12.54 -15.96 10.14
CA ALA A 140 12.41 -17.32 9.63
C ALA A 140 10.94 -17.70 9.40
N GLY A 141 10.64 -18.23 8.20
CA GLY A 141 9.27 -18.59 7.80
C GLY A 141 8.46 -17.43 7.24
N ILE A 142 9.09 -16.26 7.04
CA ILE A 142 8.56 -15.13 6.29
C ILE A 142 9.36 -14.98 5.00
N THR A 143 8.66 -14.82 3.88
CA THR A 143 9.25 -14.31 2.63
C THR A 143 8.64 -12.93 2.38
N ASP A 144 9.48 -11.91 2.26
CA ASP A 144 9.07 -10.55 1.96
C ASP A 144 9.39 -10.15 0.51
N THR A 145 8.54 -9.31 -0.09
CA THR A 145 8.77 -8.77 -1.44
C THR A 145 8.31 -7.32 -1.49
N TYR A 146 9.19 -6.42 -1.94
CA TYR A 146 8.91 -4.99 -2.02
C TYR A 146 8.66 -4.56 -3.46
N VAL A 147 7.62 -3.75 -3.66
CA VAL A 147 7.26 -3.20 -4.97
C VAL A 147 6.92 -1.72 -4.84
N ASP A 148 7.65 -0.88 -5.56
CA ASP A 148 7.34 0.54 -5.67
C ASP A 148 6.12 0.77 -6.56
N LEU A 149 5.25 1.70 -6.17
CA LEU A 149 4.05 2.05 -6.93
C LEU A 149 4.05 3.53 -7.27
N SER A 150 3.67 3.87 -8.50
CA SER A 150 3.38 5.26 -8.87
C SER A 150 1.96 5.65 -8.45
N SER A 151 1.01 4.73 -8.54
CA SER A 151 -0.38 4.95 -8.15
C SER A 151 -1.07 3.62 -7.85
N VAL A 152 -2.14 3.63 -7.06
CA VAL A 152 -2.95 2.46 -6.72
C VAL A 152 -4.42 2.82 -6.77
N VAL A 153 -5.28 1.81 -6.96
CA VAL A 153 -6.73 1.99 -7.02
C VAL A 153 -7.25 2.66 -5.75
N THR A 154 -8.07 3.69 -5.96
CA THR A 154 -8.96 4.28 -4.96
C THR A 154 -10.38 4.01 -5.43
N THR A 155 -11.19 3.28 -4.68
CA THR A 155 -12.62 3.10 -5.01
C THR A 155 -13.43 4.16 -4.28
N SER A 156 -14.08 5.07 -5.01
CA SER A 156 -15.02 6.03 -4.39
C SER A 156 -16.35 5.41 -4.00
#